data_AF-J3JY30-F1
#
_entry.id   AF-J3JY30-F1
#
_cell.length_a   1.000
_cell.length_b   1.000
_cell.length_c   1.000
_cell.angle_alpha   90.00
_cell.angle_beta   90.00
_cell.angle_gamma   90.00
#
_symmetry.space_group_name_H-M   'P 1'
#
loop_
_entity.id
_entity.type
_entity.pdbx_description
1 polymer ?
#
loop_
_entity_poly.entity_id
_entity_poly.type
_entity_poly.pdbx_seq_one_letter_code
_entity_poly.pdbx_strand_id
1 'polypeptide(L)'
;MTAFTLPAFVLVLAYGICSAALSCYQCEGSESDCPANLNDAAVSDFKLIECHGLLASICTKVSIQLANGNNYSSRNCGPANIQTNSSETFCEFIKSIYSPLISESILDEFSCAACTESKCNV
;
A
#
# COMPACT_ATOMS: atom_id res chain seq x y z
N MET A 1 -24.85 19.18 0.45
CA MET A 1 -24.08 17.94 0.22
C MET A 1 -22.64 18.35 0.03
N THR A 2 -21.83 18.30 1.09
CA THR A 2 -20.41 18.65 1.05
C THR A 2 -19.64 17.45 0.52
N ALA A 3 -19.08 17.57 -0.68
CA ALA A 3 -18.19 16.57 -1.24
C ALA A 3 -16.93 16.48 -0.36
N PHE A 4 -16.73 15.33 0.28
CA PHE A 4 -15.49 14.99 0.97
C PHE A 4 -14.46 14.61 -0.09
N THR A 5 -13.67 15.57 -0.54
CA THR A 5 -12.50 15.27 -1.39
C THR A 5 -11.38 14.79 -0.48
N LEU A 6 -11.19 13.48 -0.37
CA LEU A 6 -9.97 12.90 0.20
C LEU A 6 -8.77 13.48 -0.56
N PRO A 7 -7.77 14.07 0.14
CA PRO A 7 -6.58 14.57 -0.52
C PRO A 7 -5.90 13.40 -1.24
N ALA A 8 -5.76 13.52 -2.56
CA ALA A 8 -5.09 12.56 -3.42
C ALA A 8 -3.73 12.16 -2.83
N PHE A 9 -3.56 10.87 -2.57
CA PHE A 9 -2.39 10.29 -1.93
C PHE A 9 -1.24 10.15 -2.96
N VAL A 10 -0.67 11.28 -3.39
CA VAL A 10 0.40 11.27 -4.39
C VAL A 10 1.76 11.20 -3.69
N LEU A 11 2.25 9.97 -3.42
CA LEU A 11 3.64 9.74 -3.05
C LEU A 11 4.49 9.59 -4.32
N VAL A 12 5.26 10.63 -4.66
CA VAL A 12 6.30 10.58 -5.70
C VAL A 12 7.65 10.28 -5.03
N LEU A 13 8.20 9.08 -5.22
CA LEU A 13 9.53 8.71 -4.74
C LEU A 13 10.48 8.52 -5.94
N ALA A 14 11.62 9.21 -5.88
CA ALA A 14 12.65 9.22 -6.92
C ALA A 14 13.47 7.91 -6.92
N TYR A 15 13.75 7.41 -8.13
CA TYR A 15 14.32 6.09 -8.41
C TYR A 15 15.86 6.07 -8.39
N GLY A 16 16.44 4.98 -7.87
CA GLY A 16 17.86 4.63 -7.98
C GLY A 16 18.00 3.17 -8.42
N ILE A 17 19.04 2.80 -9.17
CA ILE A 17 19.15 1.51 -9.87
C ILE A 17 19.79 0.46 -8.94
N CYS A 18 19.15 -0.69 -8.68
CA CYS A 18 19.83 -1.84 -8.06
C CYS A 18 19.23 -3.18 -8.53
N SER A 19 20.09 -4.19 -8.68
CA SER A 19 19.90 -5.40 -9.48
C SER A 19 19.16 -6.53 -8.75
N ALA A 20 17.83 -6.51 -8.84
CA ALA A 20 16.90 -7.64 -8.93
C ALA A 20 15.52 -6.99 -9.02
N ALA A 21 14.89 -7.00 -10.19
CA ALA A 21 13.61 -6.30 -10.39
C ALA A 21 12.51 -7.07 -9.64
N LEU A 22 12.27 -6.73 -8.37
CA LEU A 22 11.13 -7.20 -7.61
C LEU A 22 9.87 -6.70 -8.32
N SER A 23 9.00 -7.61 -8.79
CA SER A 23 7.75 -7.21 -9.44
C SER A 23 6.60 -7.25 -8.45
N CYS A 24 5.84 -6.17 -8.30
CA CYS A 24 4.71 -6.07 -7.37
C CYS A 24 3.42 -5.69 -8.10
N TYR A 25 2.27 -6.07 -7.54
CA TYR A 25 0.99 -5.55 -8.01
C TYR A 25 0.88 -4.07 -7.65
N GLN A 26 0.36 -3.29 -8.60
CA GLN A 26 0.05 -1.89 -8.44
C GLN A 26 -1.44 -1.66 -8.67
N CYS A 27 -2.13 -1.25 -7.62
CA CYS A 27 -3.49 -0.70 -7.71
C CYS A 27 -3.73 0.22 -6.53
N GLU A 28 -4.69 1.12 -6.69
CA GLU A 28 -5.18 1.94 -5.61
C GLU A 28 -6.65 2.24 -5.87
N GLY A 29 -7.49 2.09 -4.86
CA GLY A 29 -8.90 2.43 -5.00
C GLY A 29 -9.82 1.65 -4.08
N SER A 30 -11.11 1.75 -4.40
CA SER A 30 -12.18 0.99 -3.77
C SER A 30 -12.15 -0.49 -4.17
N GLU A 31 -13.02 -1.33 -3.61
CA GLU A 31 -13.05 -2.78 -3.94
C GLU A 31 -13.15 -3.10 -5.43
N SER A 32 -13.79 -2.24 -6.25
CA SER A 32 -13.86 -2.46 -7.70
C SER A 32 -12.54 -2.19 -8.42
N ASP A 33 -11.70 -1.31 -7.89
CA ASP A 33 -10.47 -0.85 -8.54
C ASP A 33 -9.22 -1.53 -7.95
N CYS A 34 -9.26 -1.83 -6.65
CA CYS A 34 -8.20 -2.49 -5.91
C CYS A 34 -8.82 -3.28 -4.74
N PRO A 35 -9.22 -4.54 -4.98
CA PRO A 35 -9.90 -5.34 -3.97
C PRO A 35 -8.99 -5.66 -2.78
N ALA A 36 -9.59 -5.83 -1.60
CA ALA A 36 -8.82 -6.15 -0.41
C ALA A 36 -8.08 -7.48 -0.54
N ASN A 37 -8.62 -8.46 -1.28
CA ASN A 37 -7.96 -9.73 -1.52
C ASN A 37 -7.95 -10.06 -3.02
N LEU A 38 -6.75 -10.30 -3.57
CA LEU A 38 -6.60 -10.82 -4.92
C LEU A 38 -6.74 -12.34 -4.90
N ASN A 39 -7.80 -12.85 -5.52
CA ASN A 39 -7.91 -14.28 -5.83
C ASN A 39 -7.18 -14.56 -7.15
N ASP A 40 -6.70 -15.80 -7.36
CA ASP A 40 -5.89 -16.19 -8.52
C ASP A 40 -6.47 -15.77 -9.89
N ALA A 41 -7.79 -15.68 -10.01
CA ALA A 41 -8.48 -15.28 -11.23
C ALA A 41 -8.42 -13.76 -11.50
N ALA A 42 -8.42 -12.93 -10.46
CA ALA A 42 -8.37 -11.48 -10.61
C ALA A 42 -6.93 -10.98 -10.87
N VAL A 43 -5.92 -11.77 -10.45
CA VAL A 43 -4.50 -11.43 -10.54
C VAL A 43 -4.04 -11.04 -11.95
N SER A 44 -4.60 -11.65 -13.00
CA SER A 44 -4.22 -11.38 -14.40
C SER A 44 -4.58 -9.98 -14.89
N ASP A 45 -5.57 -9.34 -14.26
CA ASP A 45 -6.08 -8.04 -14.68
C ASP A 45 -5.37 -6.87 -13.96
N PHE A 46 -4.55 -7.18 -12.94
CA PHE A 46 -3.83 -6.16 -12.19
C PHE A 46 -2.51 -5.79 -12.83
N LYS A 47 -2.25 -4.48 -12.85
CA LYS A 47 -0.98 -3.93 -13.33
C LYS A 47 0.16 -4.41 -12.44
N LEU A 48 1.20 -4.94 -13.07
CA LEU A 48 2.48 -5.23 -12.43
C LEU A 48 3.46 -4.09 -12.69
N ILE A 49 4.22 -3.74 -11.66
CA ILE A 49 5.34 -2.80 -11.76
C ILE A 49 6.61 -3.46 -11.26
N GLU A 50 7.74 -3.03 -11.81
CA GLU A 50 9.05 -3.38 -11.28
C GLU A 50 9.49 -2.35 -10.25
N CYS A 51 9.94 -2.82 -9.09
CA CYS A 51 10.48 -1.99 -8.04
C CYS A 51 11.95 -1.71 -8.30
N HIS A 52 12.30 -0.42 -8.29
CA HIS A 52 13.65 0.04 -8.54
C HIS A 52 14.09 0.99 -7.43
N GLY A 53 15.15 0.61 -6.72
CA GLY A 53 15.89 1.47 -5.80
C GLY A 53 15.68 1.22 -4.32
N LEU A 54 16.44 1.97 -3.52
CA LEU A 54 16.48 1.84 -2.06
C LEU A 54 15.11 2.06 -1.40
N LEU A 55 14.27 2.88 -2.03
CA LEU A 55 12.93 3.22 -1.52
C LEU A 55 11.82 2.32 -2.09
N ALA A 56 12.19 1.32 -2.89
CA ALA A 56 11.28 0.39 -3.55
C ALA A 56 11.93 -1.01 -3.53
N SER A 57 12.11 -1.56 -2.33
CA SER A 57 12.80 -2.82 -2.09
C SER A 57 11.87 -3.97 -1.66
N ILE A 58 10.60 -3.67 -1.40
CA ILE A 58 9.57 -4.65 -1.02
C ILE A 58 8.25 -4.36 -1.72
N CYS A 59 7.39 -5.37 -1.81
CA CYS A 59 5.99 -5.19 -2.17
C CYS A 59 5.19 -4.85 -0.91
N THR A 60 4.30 -3.87 -1.03
CA THR A 60 3.42 -3.43 0.06
C THR A 60 1.97 -3.53 -0.34
N LYS A 61 1.13 -3.74 0.68
CA LYS A 61 -0.33 -3.69 0.61
C LYS A 61 -0.83 -2.98 1.86
N VAL A 62 -1.67 -1.98 1.66
CA VAL A 62 -2.36 -1.26 2.73
C VAL A 62 -3.85 -1.34 2.44
N SER A 63 -4.64 -1.73 3.44
CA SER A 63 -6.09 -1.78 3.36
C SER A 63 -6.68 -1.04 4.55
N ILE A 64 -7.69 -0.22 4.29
CA ILE A 64 -8.47 0.49 5.31
C ILE A 64 -9.94 0.23 5.09
N GLN A 65 -10.69 0.15 6.19
CA GLN A 65 -12.13 0.18 6.19
C GLN A 65 -12.58 1.51 6.78
N LEU A 66 -13.31 2.28 5.99
CA LEU A 66 -13.93 3.53 6.41
C LEU A 66 -15.15 3.21 7.29
N ALA A 67 -15.53 4.11 8.20
CA ALA A 67 -16.68 3.95 9.10
C ALA A 67 -18.04 3.78 8.39
N ASN A 68 -18.11 4.04 7.08
CA ASN A 68 -19.29 3.79 6.25
C ASN A 68 -19.32 2.36 5.66
N GLY A 69 -18.39 1.50 6.05
CA GLY A 69 -18.24 0.12 5.58
C GLY A 69 -17.50 -0.03 4.24
N ASN A 70 -17.06 1.08 3.62
CA ASN A 70 -16.32 1.02 2.36
C ASN A 70 -14.85 0.67 2.62
N ASN A 71 -14.33 -0.27 1.84
CA ASN A 71 -12.91 -0.61 1.86
C ASN A 71 -12.15 0.17 0.79
N TYR A 72 -10.93 0.55 1.14
CA TYR A 72 -9.97 1.12 0.21
C TYR A 72 -8.65 0.37 0.37
N SER A 73 -8.04 -0.03 -0.74
CA SER A 73 -6.75 -0.69 -0.72
C SER A 73 -5.76 -0.01 -1.66
N SER A 74 -4.49 -0.09 -1.30
CA SER A 74 -3.36 0.34 -2.11
C SER A 74 -2.32 -0.76 -2.12
N ARG A 75 -1.79 -1.07 -3.31
CA ARG A 75 -0.71 -2.02 -3.56
C ARG A 75 0.37 -1.29 -4.35
N ASN A 76 1.60 -1.37 -3.89
CA ASN A 76 2.71 -0.73 -4.57
C ASN A 76 4.05 -1.35 -4.17
N CYS A 77 5.12 -0.84 -4.76
CA CYS A 77 6.46 -0.97 -4.20
C CYS A 77 6.62 -0.03 -3.01
N GLY A 78 7.40 -0.43 -2.01
CA GLY A 78 7.76 0.43 -0.89
C GLY A 78 9.16 0.12 -0.35
N PRO A 79 9.66 0.94 0.58
CA PRO A 79 10.91 0.67 1.26
C PRO A 79 10.72 -0.38 2.35
N ALA A 80 11.73 -1.22 2.60
CA ALA A 80 11.72 -2.10 3.78
C ALA A 80 11.68 -1.29 5.10
N ASN A 81 12.42 -0.19 5.14
CA ASN A 81 12.54 0.73 6.29
C ASN A 81 12.33 2.18 5.83
N ILE A 82 11.64 2.98 6.61
CA ILE A 82 11.31 4.37 6.25
C ILE A 82 12.56 5.28 6.22
N GLN A 83 13.60 4.90 6.97
CA GLN A 83 14.89 5.59 6.98
C GLN A 83 16.02 4.57 7.06
N THR A 84 17.15 4.89 6.44
CA THR A 84 18.35 4.04 6.36
C THR A 84 18.95 3.66 7.72
N ASN A 85 18.62 4.40 8.79
CA ASN A 85 19.11 4.18 10.16
C ASN A 85 17.98 3.95 11.17
N SER A 86 16.75 3.73 10.72
CA SER A 86 15.63 3.42 11.61
C SER A 86 15.32 1.94 11.55
N SER A 87 15.03 1.34 12.70
CA SER A 87 14.46 0.00 12.76
C SER A 87 12.97 -0.03 12.41
N GLU A 88 12.33 1.15 12.26
CA GLU A 88 10.91 1.26 11.91
C GLU A 88 10.68 0.76 10.47
N THR A 89 9.84 -0.26 10.37
CA THR A 89 9.40 -0.83 9.11
C THR A 89 8.34 0.04 8.46
N PHE A 90 8.13 -0.13 7.15
CA PHE A 90 7.07 0.59 6.43
C PHE A 90 5.69 0.43 7.09
N CYS A 91 5.29 -0.80 7.45
CA CYS A 91 3.97 -1.02 8.04
C CYS A 91 3.82 -0.43 9.45
N GLU A 92 4.89 -0.38 10.24
CA GLU A 92 4.85 0.29 11.56
C GLU A 92 4.62 1.79 11.40
N PHE A 93 5.33 2.41 10.45
CA PHE A 93 5.15 3.82 10.14
C PHE A 93 3.75 4.12 9.61
N ILE A 94 3.24 3.33 8.65
CA ILE A 94 1.89 3.53 8.15
C ILE A 94 0.87 3.35 9.28
N LYS A 95 1.05 2.34 10.14
CA LYS A 95 0.18 2.16 11.31
C LYS A 95 0.19 3.38 12.23
N SER A 96 1.33 4.03 12.44
CA SER A 96 1.41 5.24 13.27
C SER A 96 0.62 6.42 12.68
N ILE A 97 0.59 6.54 11.34
CA ILE A 97 -0.22 7.54 10.63
C ILE A 97 -1.73 7.27 10.78
N TYR A 98 -2.15 6.00 10.68
CA TYR A 98 -3.58 5.63 10.66
C TYR A 98 -4.19 5.40 12.04
N SER A 99 -3.38 5.14 13.08
CA SER A 99 -3.88 4.89 14.45
C SER A 99 -4.75 6.03 15.02
N PRO A 100 -4.43 7.32 14.82
CA PRO A 100 -5.30 8.43 15.23
C PRO A 100 -6.67 8.40 14.54
N LEU A 101 -6.73 8.02 13.26
CA LEU A 101 -7.98 8.00 12.49
C LEU A 101 -8.94 6.90 12.94
N ILE A 102 -8.41 5.78 13.45
CA ILE A 102 -9.20 4.74 14.13
C ILE A 102 -9.75 5.28 15.45
N SER A 103 -8.91 5.99 16.21
CA SER A 103 -9.30 6.57 17.50
C SER A 103 -10.40 7.64 17.35
N GLU A 104 -10.41 8.36 16.23
CA GLU A 104 -11.44 9.35 15.88
C GLU A 104 -12.68 8.73 15.20
N SER A 105 -12.76 7.40 15.08
CA SER A 105 -13.87 6.69 14.42
C SER A 105 -14.09 7.10 12.96
N ILE A 106 -13.03 7.53 12.28
CA ILE A 106 -13.04 7.79 10.83
C ILE A 106 -12.82 6.46 10.07
N LEU A 107 -11.98 5.59 10.64
CA LEU A 107 -11.70 4.24 10.16
C LEU A 107 -12.16 3.21 11.19
N ASP A 108 -12.73 2.12 10.70
CA ASP A 108 -13.08 0.96 11.53
C ASP A 108 -11.92 -0.03 11.60
N GLU A 109 -11.21 -0.23 10.48
CA GLU A 109 -10.11 -1.20 10.39
C GLU A 109 -8.94 -0.68 9.55
N PHE A 110 -7.74 -1.11 9.91
CA PHE A 110 -6.49 -0.88 9.18
C PHE A 110 -5.68 -2.17 9.12
N SER A 111 -5.14 -2.47 7.94
CA SER A 111 -4.24 -3.59 7.70
C SER A 111 -3.08 -3.17 6.79
N CYS A 112 -1.88 -3.63 7.11
CA CYS A 112 -0.70 -3.45 6.26
C CYS A 112 0.08 -4.76 6.18
N ALA A 113 0.46 -5.13 4.96
CA ALA A 113 1.31 -6.26 4.67
C ALA A 113 2.50 -5.82 3.79
N ALA A 114 3.64 -6.45 4.04
CA ALA A 114 4.89 -6.19 3.35
C ALA A 114 5.60 -7.53 3.09
N CYS A 115 6.19 -7.68 1.91
CA CYS A 115 6.85 -8.93 1.52
C CYS A 115 7.95 -8.69 0.47
N THR A 116 8.94 -9.57 0.43
CA THR A 116 10.18 -9.41 -0.37
C THR A 116 10.19 -10.26 -1.65
N GLU A 117 9.13 -11.02 -1.90
CA GLU A 117 9.02 -11.91 -3.07
C GLU A 117 8.25 -11.22 -4.20
N SER A 118 8.49 -11.62 -5.45
CA SER A 118 7.72 -11.03 -6.55
C SER A 118 6.26 -11.48 -6.46
N LYS A 119 5.33 -10.55 -6.71
CA LYS A 119 3.88 -10.79 -6.78
C LYS A 119 3.27 -11.29 -5.47
N CYS A 120 3.88 -10.95 -4.33
CA CYS A 120 3.45 -11.43 -3.02
C CYS A 120 2.41 -10.54 -2.32
N ASN A 121 2.18 -9.31 -2.81
CA ASN A 121 1.23 -8.36 -2.21
C ASN A 121 -0.22 -8.59 -2.69
N VAL A 122 -0.70 -9.83 -2.55
CA VAL A 122 -2.05 -10.27 -2.91
C VAL A 122 -3.12 -9.85 -1.90
#